data_AF-S3CZM1-F1
#
_entry.id   AF-S3CZM1-F1
#
_cell.length_a   1.000
_cell.length_b   1.000
_cell.length_c   1.000
_cell.angle_alpha   90.00
_cell.angle_beta   90.00
_cell.angle_gamma   90.00
#
_symmetry.space_group_name_H-M   'P 1'
#
loop_
_entity.id
_entity.type
_entity.pdbx_description
1 polymer ?
#
loop_
_entity_poly.entity_id
_entity_poly.type
_entity_poly.pdbx_seq_one_letter_code
_entity_poly.pdbx_strand_id
1 'polypeptide(L)'
;MEVQVPCTHNRPRKKRGPRNRYVLALAEAGMVSSRGDDFPSPASTSTLAAVVSHSFSIIVSSILDKIAPTTVIRHIIDDCARLDIRGLSPIIGGGSKPGDYPSRGAVPHAFDIWKYNTSSFDFIAPDLYFNDHEKVCEKYQHGDQPLFIPEQRHDDQGARRVWLAIGTYLGIGTSPFGIDSLEAEESPITKHYRLLNSMSEHILDVQANRPEDIMGFFSDELEIIVDEPKWGSTFGEFKVTVERSFVCGKLSLGAGILIHQGDGKLLLLG
;
A
#
# COMPACT_ATOMS: atom_id res chain seq x y z
N MET A 1 -10.92 2.50 39.63
CA MET A 1 -10.32 1.62 40.67
C MET A 1 -9.02 1.12 40.08
N GLU A 2 -7.91 1.73 40.47
CA GLU A 2 -6.60 1.61 39.82
C GLU A 2 -5.81 0.53 40.55
N VAL A 3 -5.50 -0.57 39.86
CA VAL A 3 -4.71 -1.68 40.41
C VAL A 3 -3.30 -1.58 39.83
N GLN A 4 -2.34 -1.15 40.65
CA GLN A 4 -0.92 -1.24 40.35
C GLN A 4 -0.37 -2.60 40.79
N VAL A 5 0.35 -3.28 39.90
CA VAL A 5 1.19 -4.44 40.23
C VAL A 5 2.67 -4.00 40.18
N PRO A 6 3.48 -4.18 41.24
CA PRO A 6 4.85 -3.70 41.29
C PRO A 6 5.85 -4.75 40.82
N CYS A 7 6.71 -4.40 39.85
CA CYS A 7 7.98 -5.10 39.64
C CYS A 7 9.10 -4.31 40.33
N THR A 8 9.70 -4.90 41.38
CA THR A 8 11.03 -4.50 41.88
C THR A 8 12.03 -5.50 41.31
N HIS A 9 13.23 -5.16 40.81
CA HIS A 9 14.35 -4.55 41.54
C HIS A 9 15.38 -3.88 40.59
N ASN A 10 16.07 -2.88 41.13
CA ASN A 10 16.84 -1.81 40.48
C ASN A 10 18.18 -2.18 39.80
N ARG A 11 18.57 -1.38 38.78
CA ARG A 11 19.88 -0.70 38.64
C ARG A 11 19.71 0.66 37.90
N PRO A 12 20.63 1.64 38.05
CA PRO A 12 20.29 3.02 38.43
C PRO A 12 19.94 4.01 37.31
N ARG A 13 19.12 5.00 37.70
CA ARG A 13 18.58 6.15 36.94
C ARG A 13 19.65 7.07 36.33
N LYS A 14 19.43 7.51 35.09
CA LYS A 14 19.86 8.82 34.59
C LYS A 14 18.65 9.71 34.26
N LYS A 15 18.63 10.88 34.92
CA LYS A 15 17.85 12.14 34.75
C LYS A 15 16.46 12.07 34.09
N ARG A 16 15.42 12.30 34.91
CA ARG A 16 14.04 12.61 34.50
C ARG A 16 13.98 13.93 33.73
N GLY A 17 13.42 13.90 32.51
CA GLY A 17 12.91 15.08 31.80
C GLY A 17 11.59 15.58 32.39
N PRO A 18 11.12 16.79 32.01
CA PRO A 18 9.93 17.40 32.59
C PRO A 18 8.64 16.66 32.22
N ARG A 19 7.60 16.82 33.06
CA ARG A 19 6.28 16.16 32.95
C ARG A 19 5.59 16.51 31.63
N ASN A 20 5.08 15.49 30.92
CA ASN A 20 4.16 15.66 29.79
C ASN A 20 2.91 16.42 30.27
N ARG A 21 2.61 17.56 29.64
CA ARG A 21 1.30 18.21 29.70
C ARG A 21 0.48 17.66 28.54
N TYR A 22 -0.68 17.10 28.83
CA TYR A 22 -1.69 16.83 27.81
C TYR A 22 -2.45 18.11 27.51
N VAL A 23 -2.61 18.46 26.23
CA VAL A 23 -3.51 19.52 25.77
C VAL A 23 -4.75 18.81 25.21
N LEU A 24 -5.89 19.02 25.87
CA LEU A 24 -7.21 18.67 25.35
C LEU A 24 -7.56 19.68 24.26
N ALA A 25 -7.68 19.23 23.01
CA ALA A 25 -8.22 20.04 21.92
C ALA A 25 -9.70 19.68 21.71
N LEU A 26 -10.55 20.68 21.89
CA LEU A 26 -12.00 20.65 21.70
C LEU A 26 -12.34 20.49 20.22
N ALA A 27 -13.40 19.72 19.94
CA ALA A 27 -13.99 19.57 18.62
C ALA A 27 -14.85 20.78 18.28
N GLU A 28 -14.61 21.39 17.11
CA GLU A 28 -15.58 22.29 16.47
C GLU A 28 -16.07 21.66 15.16
N ALA A 29 -17.40 21.65 15.02
CA ALA A 29 -18.12 21.21 13.85
C ALA A 29 -18.46 22.41 12.97
N GLY A 30 -18.38 22.28 11.64
CA GLY A 30 -19.01 23.28 10.77
C GLY A 30 -18.61 23.29 9.29
N MET A 31 -19.56 22.83 8.48
CA MET A 31 -19.94 23.31 7.14
C MET A 31 -19.18 22.84 5.87
N VAL A 32 -19.92 22.01 5.14
CA VAL A 32 -19.84 21.68 3.72
C VAL A 32 -20.09 22.92 2.85
N SER A 33 -19.26 23.10 1.82
CA SER A 33 -19.56 23.97 0.68
C SER A 33 -19.18 23.24 -0.61
N SER A 34 -20.21 22.90 -1.39
CA SER A 34 -20.11 22.31 -2.73
C SER A 34 -19.64 23.35 -3.73
N ARG A 35 -18.56 23.07 -4.45
CA ARG A 35 -18.25 23.71 -5.74
C ARG A 35 -18.15 22.60 -6.79
N GLY A 36 -19.00 22.73 -7.81
CA GLY A 36 -19.00 21.86 -8.97
C GLY A 36 -17.79 22.15 -9.84
N ASP A 37 -17.16 21.09 -10.30
CA ASP A 37 -16.15 21.13 -11.34
C ASP A 37 -16.77 20.59 -12.64
N ASP A 38 -16.76 21.44 -13.66
CA ASP A 38 -17.15 21.14 -15.04
C ASP A 38 -16.24 20.03 -15.63
N PHE A 39 -16.86 18.94 -16.07
CA PHE A 39 -16.18 17.87 -16.82
C PHE A 39 -16.03 18.24 -18.31
N PRO A 40 -14.82 18.17 -18.92
CA PRO A 40 -14.70 18.11 -20.36
C PRO A 40 -14.94 16.68 -20.89
N SER A 41 -15.66 16.57 -22.00
CA SER A 41 -16.08 15.30 -22.64
C SER A 41 -14.91 14.37 -23.03
N PRO A 42 -14.87 13.09 -22.58
CA PRO A 42 -13.74 12.16 -22.80
C PRO A 42 -13.94 11.12 -23.93
N ALA A 43 -14.97 11.22 -24.78
CA ALA A 43 -15.51 10.06 -25.50
C ALA A 43 -14.61 9.42 -26.60
N SER A 44 -13.63 10.11 -27.19
CA SER A 44 -12.87 9.53 -28.33
C SER A 44 -11.62 8.74 -27.92
N THR A 45 -10.87 9.21 -26.93
CA THR A 45 -9.59 8.58 -26.51
C THR A 45 -9.82 7.35 -25.63
N SER A 46 -10.88 7.35 -24.81
CA SER A 46 -11.23 6.21 -23.94
C SER A 46 -11.73 5.01 -24.73
N THR A 47 -12.51 5.24 -25.80
CA THR A 47 -13.06 4.19 -26.65
C THR A 47 -11.97 3.40 -27.37
N LEU A 48 -10.93 4.08 -27.88
CA LEU A 48 -9.81 3.42 -28.55
C LEU A 48 -9.00 2.53 -27.58
N ALA A 49 -8.70 3.04 -26.38
CA ALA A 49 -8.00 2.26 -25.35
C ALA A 49 -8.80 1.00 -24.98
N ALA A 50 -10.12 1.13 -24.78
CA ALA A 50 -10.99 0.00 -24.48
C ALA A 50 -10.98 -1.08 -25.58
N VAL A 51 -11.07 -0.68 -26.86
CA VAL A 51 -11.03 -1.62 -27.99
C VAL A 51 -9.69 -2.35 -28.07
N VAL A 52 -8.59 -1.63 -27.82
CA VAL A 52 -7.24 -2.20 -27.85
C VAL A 52 -7.04 -3.17 -26.68
N SER A 53 -7.42 -2.80 -25.46
CA SER A 53 -7.37 -3.69 -24.28
C SER A 53 -8.26 -4.93 -24.47
N HIS A 54 -9.46 -4.76 -25.05
CA HIS A 54 -10.35 -5.88 -25.36
C HIS A 54 -9.70 -6.88 -26.33
N SER A 55 -9.13 -6.39 -27.42
CA SER A 55 -8.49 -7.26 -28.42
C SER A 55 -7.26 -7.96 -27.86
N PHE A 56 -6.45 -7.24 -27.09
CA PHE A 56 -5.21 -7.78 -26.52
C PHE A 56 -5.47 -8.85 -25.46
N SER A 57 -6.41 -8.60 -24.54
CA SER A 57 -6.77 -9.56 -23.48
C SER A 57 -7.27 -10.91 -24.01
N ILE A 58 -8.06 -10.92 -25.09
CA ILE A 58 -8.50 -12.16 -25.76
C ILE A 58 -7.29 -12.95 -26.29
N ILE A 59 -6.34 -12.28 -26.91
CA ILE A 59 -5.13 -12.92 -27.47
C ILE A 59 -4.31 -13.54 -26.34
N VAL A 60 -4.05 -12.80 -25.27
CA VAL A 60 -3.27 -13.28 -24.12
C VAL A 60 -3.97 -14.49 -23.47
N SER A 61 -5.28 -14.41 -23.23
CA SER A 61 -6.05 -15.53 -22.67
C SER A 61 -6.00 -16.77 -23.55
N SER A 62 -6.22 -16.62 -24.86
CA SER A 62 -6.21 -17.75 -25.79
C SER A 62 -4.84 -18.44 -25.91
N ILE A 63 -3.75 -17.67 -25.79
CA ILE A 63 -2.40 -18.24 -25.77
C ILE A 63 -2.18 -19.03 -24.49
N LEU A 64 -2.48 -18.45 -23.32
CA LEU A 64 -2.25 -19.11 -22.04
C LEU A 64 -3.08 -20.38 -21.87
N ASP A 65 -4.33 -20.40 -22.33
CA ASP A 65 -5.15 -21.62 -22.29
C ASP A 65 -4.58 -22.78 -23.10
N LYS A 66 -3.72 -22.49 -24.09
CA LYS A 66 -3.07 -23.52 -24.91
C LYS A 66 -1.77 -24.04 -24.31
N ILE A 67 -1.08 -23.24 -23.49
CA ILE A 67 0.31 -23.52 -23.08
C ILE A 67 0.49 -23.72 -21.57
N ALA A 68 -0.38 -23.15 -20.74
CA ALA A 68 -0.26 -23.21 -19.30
C ALA A 68 -1.28 -24.21 -18.72
N PRO A 69 -0.89 -25.10 -17.79
CA PRO A 69 -1.86 -25.86 -17.02
C PRO A 69 -2.75 -24.92 -16.19
N THR A 70 -4.00 -25.32 -15.91
CA THR A 70 -4.88 -24.60 -14.98
C THR A 70 -4.47 -24.73 -13.51
N THR A 71 -3.44 -25.53 -13.22
CA THR A 71 -2.91 -25.74 -11.86
C THR A 71 -1.83 -24.73 -11.46
N VAL A 72 -1.51 -23.76 -12.33
CA VAL A 72 -0.54 -22.69 -12.06
C VAL A 72 -1.30 -21.39 -11.87
N ILE A 73 -0.91 -20.58 -10.87
CA ILE A 73 -1.43 -19.22 -10.72
C ILE A 73 -1.15 -18.42 -12.00
N ARG A 74 -2.20 -17.99 -12.68
CA ARG A 74 -2.15 -17.17 -13.89
C ARG A 74 -2.49 -15.74 -13.51
N HIS A 75 -1.54 -14.84 -13.73
CA HIS A 75 -1.71 -13.42 -13.48
C HIS A 75 -1.30 -12.58 -14.69
N ILE A 76 -1.85 -11.38 -14.78
CA ILE A 76 -1.41 -10.33 -15.71
C ILE A 76 -0.68 -9.27 -14.91
N ILE A 77 0.47 -8.86 -15.41
CA ILE A 77 1.25 -7.74 -14.88
C ILE A 77 0.85 -6.47 -15.65
N ASP A 78 0.61 -5.38 -14.93
CA ASP A 78 0.32 -4.07 -15.52
C ASP A 78 1.18 -2.94 -14.94
N ASP A 79 1.65 -2.07 -15.83
CA ASP A 79 2.34 -0.83 -15.53
C ASP A 79 1.33 0.32 -15.39
N CYS A 80 0.95 0.63 -14.15
CA CYS A 80 0.03 1.74 -13.89
C CYS A 80 0.73 3.09 -14.14
N ALA A 81 0.13 3.99 -14.92
CA ALA A 81 0.76 5.25 -15.34
C ALA A 81 0.61 6.44 -14.37
N ARG A 82 -0.08 6.27 -13.22
CA ARG A 82 -0.37 7.42 -12.34
C ARG A 82 0.75 7.62 -11.31
N LEU A 83 1.77 8.37 -11.74
CA LEU A 83 2.98 8.67 -10.97
C LEU A 83 2.71 9.58 -9.76
N ASP A 84 3.43 9.31 -8.67
CA ASP A 84 3.75 10.30 -7.65
C ASP A 84 4.89 11.18 -8.21
N ILE A 85 4.53 12.36 -8.72
CA ILE A 85 5.40 13.24 -9.51
C ILE A 85 6.42 14.01 -8.64
N ARG A 86 6.67 13.56 -7.41
CA ARG A 86 7.64 14.17 -6.49
C ARG A 86 9.06 13.86 -6.98
N GLY A 87 9.58 14.72 -7.86
CA GLY A 87 10.98 14.72 -8.28
C GLY A 87 11.31 13.97 -9.59
N LEU A 88 10.34 13.47 -10.35
CA LEU A 88 10.56 12.73 -11.60
C LEU A 88 10.02 13.45 -12.83
N SER A 89 10.75 13.34 -13.94
CA SER A 89 10.32 13.86 -15.24
C SER A 89 9.14 13.04 -15.79
N PRO A 90 8.08 13.67 -16.35
CA PRO A 90 6.88 13.00 -16.89
C PRO A 90 7.14 11.92 -17.96
N ILE A 91 8.33 11.91 -18.55
CA ILE A 91 8.74 11.00 -19.63
C ILE A 91 8.98 9.57 -19.12
N ILE A 92 9.34 9.39 -17.85
CA ILE A 92 9.76 8.07 -17.32
C ILE A 92 8.56 7.16 -16.99
N GLY A 93 7.37 7.72 -16.72
CA GLY A 93 6.19 6.93 -16.33
C GLY A 93 5.05 6.89 -17.34
N GLY A 94 5.38 7.13 -18.61
CA GLY A 94 4.43 6.92 -19.70
C GLY A 94 3.24 7.88 -19.76
N GLY A 95 3.34 9.12 -19.26
CA GLY A 95 2.33 10.16 -19.50
C GLY A 95 0.88 9.80 -19.10
N SER A 96 -0.09 10.59 -19.59
CA SER A 96 -1.49 10.53 -19.12
C SER A 96 -2.48 10.05 -20.18
N LYS A 97 -2.05 9.94 -21.45
CA LYS A 97 -2.91 9.56 -22.57
C LYS A 97 -2.57 8.14 -23.05
N PRO A 98 -3.57 7.37 -23.54
CA PRO A 98 -3.29 6.09 -24.18
C PRO A 98 -2.24 6.24 -25.30
N GLY A 99 -1.17 5.44 -25.23
CA GLY A 99 -0.03 5.51 -26.13
C GLY A 99 1.21 6.18 -25.53
N ASP A 100 1.05 7.01 -24.48
CA ASP A 100 2.18 7.48 -23.68
C ASP A 100 2.66 6.37 -22.72
N TYR A 101 1.72 5.58 -22.17
CA TYR A 101 1.96 4.42 -21.29
C TYR A 101 1.61 3.13 -22.03
N PRO A 102 1.94 1.93 -21.50
CA PRO A 102 1.51 0.64 -22.06
C PRO A 102 -0.02 0.44 -21.99
N SER A 103 -0.73 1.24 -22.78
CA SER A 103 -2.19 1.39 -22.82
C SER A 103 -2.97 0.17 -23.24
N ARG A 104 -2.28 -0.92 -23.61
CA ARG A 104 -2.90 -2.21 -23.89
C ARG A 104 -3.10 -3.04 -22.62
N GLY A 105 -2.34 -2.74 -21.56
CA GLY A 105 -2.30 -3.50 -20.32
C GLY A 105 -3.59 -3.44 -19.52
N ALA A 106 -3.59 -4.12 -18.38
CA ALA A 106 -4.72 -4.22 -17.46
C ALA A 106 -4.80 -3.03 -16.50
N VAL A 107 -4.69 -1.84 -17.07
CA VAL A 107 -4.78 -0.56 -16.36
C VAL A 107 -6.13 -0.40 -15.66
N PRO A 108 -6.20 0.32 -14.52
CA PRO A 108 -7.42 0.39 -13.71
C PRO A 108 -8.70 0.81 -14.44
N HIS A 109 -8.61 1.62 -15.49
CA HIS A 109 -9.78 2.06 -16.25
C HIS A 109 -10.24 1.05 -17.33
N ALA A 110 -9.45 0.01 -17.59
CA ALA A 110 -9.76 -1.09 -18.50
C ALA A 110 -9.95 -2.43 -17.74
N PHE A 111 -9.99 -2.40 -16.41
CA PHE A 111 -9.96 -3.60 -15.57
C PHE A 111 -11.15 -4.53 -15.82
N ASP A 112 -12.36 -3.98 -15.97
CA ASP A 112 -13.57 -4.77 -16.23
C ASP A 112 -13.50 -5.49 -17.59
N ILE A 113 -12.86 -4.88 -18.59
CA ILE A 113 -12.66 -5.48 -19.92
C ILE A 113 -11.72 -6.69 -19.80
N TRP A 114 -10.62 -6.52 -19.05
CA TRP A 114 -9.68 -7.60 -18.79
C TRP A 114 -10.36 -8.72 -18.03
N LYS A 115 -10.96 -8.46 -16.86
CA LYS A 115 -11.67 -9.47 -16.08
C LYS A 115 -12.71 -10.24 -16.90
N TYR A 116 -13.46 -9.56 -17.75
CA TYR A 116 -14.45 -10.21 -18.62
C TYR A 116 -13.80 -11.15 -19.64
N ASN A 117 -12.71 -10.73 -20.28
CA ASN A 117 -12.03 -11.51 -21.33
C ASN A 117 -11.06 -12.57 -20.80
N THR A 118 -10.67 -12.48 -19.52
CA THR A 118 -9.61 -13.30 -18.93
C THR A 118 -10.12 -14.14 -17.77
N SER A 119 -11.27 -14.80 -17.97
CA SER A 119 -11.91 -15.68 -16.97
C SER A 119 -11.03 -16.84 -16.49
N SER A 120 -9.99 -17.19 -17.25
CA SER A 120 -9.02 -18.25 -16.92
C SER A 120 -7.85 -17.77 -16.05
N PHE A 121 -7.82 -16.51 -15.64
CA PHE A 121 -6.78 -15.92 -14.79
C PHE A 121 -7.29 -15.78 -13.36
N ASP A 122 -6.38 -15.95 -12.40
CA ASP A 122 -6.71 -15.87 -10.98
C ASP A 122 -6.86 -14.42 -10.51
N PHE A 123 -5.96 -13.53 -10.96
CA PHE A 123 -5.98 -12.11 -10.63
C PHE A 123 -5.10 -11.27 -11.57
N ILE A 124 -5.22 -9.95 -11.45
CA ILE A 124 -4.40 -8.96 -12.16
C ILE A 124 -3.56 -8.20 -11.13
N ALA A 125 -2.28 -8.00 -11.40
CA ALA A 125 -1.28 -7.51 -10.47
C ALA A 125 -0.54 -6.27 -11.00
N PRO A 126 -0.30 -5.23 -10.17
CA PRO A 126 0.40 -4.03 -10.60
C PRO A 126 1.91 -4.10 -10.37
N ASP A 127 2.67 -3.52 -11.29
CA ASP A 127 4.06 -3.10 -11.04
C ASP A 127 4.08 -1.71 -10.45
N LEU A 128 4.84 -1.54 -9.35
CA LEU A 128 4.76 -0.37 -8.47
C LEU A 128 6.12 0.25 -8.17
N TYR A 129 6.56 1.14 -9.06
CA TYR A 129 7.83 1.84 -8.91
C TYR A 129 7.69 3.28 -8.42
N PHE A 130 6.90 4.09 -9.12
CA PHE A 130 6.89 5.54 -8.95
C PHE A 130 5.48 6.10 -8.76
N ASN A 131 4.52 5.23 -8.48
CA ASN A 131 3.11 5.57 -8.39
C ASN A 131 2.72 6.02 -6.99
N ASP A 132 1.55 6.65 -6.91
CA ASP A 132 0.83 6.78 -5.64
C ASP A 132 0.42 5.37 -5.17
N HIS A 133 1.26 4.81 -4.29
CA HIS A 133 1.21 3.41 -3.91
C HIS A 133 -0.15 3.02 -3.30
N GLU A 134 -0.70 3.89 -2.46
CA GLU A 134 -2.00 3.70 -1.81
C GLU A 134 -3.14 3.63 -2.84
N LYS A 135 -3.22 4.63 -3.73
CA LYS A 135 -4.25 4.67 -4.77
C LYS A 135 -4.19 3.50 -5.74
N VAL A 136 -3.00 2.97 -6.01
CA VAL A 136 -2.88 1.79 -6.88
C VAL A 136 -3.31 0.53 -6.13
N CYS A 137 -2.87 0.33 -4.89
CA CYS A 137 -3.31 -0.82 -4.09
C CYS A 137 -4.85 -0.86 -3.99
N GLU A 138 -5.50 0.28 -3.72
CA GLU A 138 -6.96 0.40 -3.68
C GLU A 138 -7.62 -0.02 -5.01
N LYS A 139 -7.10 0.45 -6.14
CA LYS A 139 -7.66 0.13 -7.46
C LYS A 139 -7.48 -1.33 -7.84
N TYR A 140 -6.36 -1.93 -7.46
CA TYR A 140 -6.06 -3.32 -7.81
C TYR A 140 -6.73 -4.33 -6.89
N GLN A 141 -7.39 -3.90 -5.82
CA GLN A 141 -8.36 -4.71 -5.08
C GLN A 141 -9.77 -4.70 -5.71
N HIS A 142 -9.98 -4.02 -6.85
CA HIS A 142 -11.29 -3.93 -7.50
C HIS A 142 -11.93 -5.29 -7.70
N GLY A 143 -13.19 -5.43 -7.31
CA GLY A 143 -13.97 -6.67 -7.41
C GLY A 143 -13.36 -7.82 -6.60
N ASP A 144 -12.89 -7.51 -5.40
CA ASP A 144 -12.44 -8.45 -4.36
C ASP A 144 -11.37 -9.46 -4.80
N GLN A 145 -10.59 -9.12 -5.83
CA GLN A 145 -9.47 -9.96 -6.23
C GLN A 145 -8.30 -9.78 -5.24
N PRO A 146 -7.45 -10.81 -5.04
CA PRO A 146 -6.26 -10.65 -4.22
C PRO A 146 -5.32 -9.60 -4.80
N LEU A 147 -4.63 -8.88 -3.91
CA LEU A 147 -3.56 -7.95 -4.28
C LEU A 147 -2.21 -8.65 -4.16
N PHE A 148 -1.46 -8.69 -5.24
CA PHE A 148 -0.06 -9.11 -5.27
C PHE A 148 0.76 -8.07 -6.03
N ILE A 149 1.92 -7.66 -5.51
CA ILE A 149 2.80 -6.69 -6.16
C ILE A 149 4.03 -7.42 -6.71
N PRO A 150 4.00 -7.89 -7.97
CA PRO A 150 5.07 -8.71 -8.57
C PRO A 150 6.37 -7.94 -8.78
N GLU A 151 6.30 -6.63 -9.00
CA GLU A 151 7.47 -5.77 -9.09
C GLU A 151 7.29 -4.45 -8.35
N GLN A 152 8.35 -4.01 -7.67
CA GLN A 152 8.45 -2.71 -7.03
C GLN A 152 9.91 -2.33 -6.77
N ARG A 153 10.13 -1.11 -6.29
CA ARG A 153 11.47 -0.66 -5.87
C ARG A 153 12.06 -1.57 -4.78
N HIS A 154 13.36 -1.82 -4.85
CA HIS A 154 14.12 -2.53 -3.81
C HIS A 154 14.83 -1.61 -2.80
N ASP A 155 14.69 -0.29 -2.95
CA ASP A 155 15.31 0.69 -2.06
C ASP A 155 14.47 0.94 -0.80
N ASP A 156 14.94 1.86 0.05
CA ASP A 156 14.27 2.23 1.30
C ASP A 156 12.79 2.65 1.13
N GLN A 157 12.45 3.30 0.01
CA GLN A 157 11.08 3.72 -0.27
C GLN A 157 10.19 2.52 -0.59
N GLY A 158 10.65 1.61 -1.46
CA GLY A 158 9.94 0.38 -1.76
C GLY A 158 9.79 -0.52 -0.53
N ALA A 159 10.88 -0.68 0.24
CA ALA A 159 10.91 -1.51 1.45
C ALA A 159 9.85 -1.12 2.49
N ARG A 160 9.59 0.19 2.65
CA ARG A 160 8.56 0.71 3.55
C ARG A 160 7.13 0.53 3.03
N ARG A 161 6.91 0.59 1.72
CA ARG A 161 5.57 0.46 1.09
C ARG A 161 4.97 -0.94 1.24
N VAL A 162 5.81 -1.97 1.40
CA VAL A 162 5.39 -3.36 1.65
C VAL A 162 4.44 -3.48 2.84
N TRP A 163 4.67 -2.69 3.90
CA TRP A 163 3.85 -2.71 5.11
C TRP A 163 2.42 -2.27 4.84
N LEU A 164 2.23 -1.24 4.01
CA LEU A 164 0.92 -0.78 3.60
C LEU A 164 0.20 -1.84 2.75
N ALA A 165 0.89 -2.42 1.76
CA ALA A 165 0.33 -3.45 0.90
C ALA A 165 -0.19 -4.65 1.69
N ILE A 166 0.65 -5.19 2.57
CA ILE A 166 0.31 -6.38 3.38
C ILE A 166 -0.73 -6.04 4.44
N GLY A 167 -0.56 -4.91 5.15
CA GLY A 167 -1.38 -4.57 6.31
C GLY A 167 -2.75 -4.01 5.96
N THR A 168 -2.81 -2.96 5.15
CA THR A 168 -4.07 -2.25 4.85
C THR A 168 -4.79 -2.86 3.66
N TYR A 169 -4.03 -3.32 2.67
CA TYR A 169 -4.58 -3.87 1.43
C TYR A 169 -4.49 -5.40 1.36
N LEU A 170 -4.29 -6.05 2.52
CA LEU A 170 -4.35 -7.51 2.67
C LEU A 170 -3.55 -8.26 1.59
N GLY A 171 -2.44 -7.67 1.16
CA GLY A 171 -1.67 -8.17 0.03
C GLY A 171 -1.12 -9.55 0.33
N ILE A 172 -1.27 -10.47 -0.63
CA ILE A 172 -0.78 -11.85 -0.50
C ILE A 172 0.74 -11.95 -0.70
N GLY A 173 1.36 -10.86 -1.16
CA GLY A 173 2.80 -10.76 -1.28
C GLY A 173 3.25 -9.53 -2.05
N THR A 174 4.54 -9.25 -1.94
CA THR A 174 5.22 -8.25 -2.75
C THR A 174 6.59 -8.79 -3.15
N SER A 175 7.09 -8.41 -4.31
CA SER A 175 8.35 -8.90 -4.88
C SER A 175 9.18 -7.71 -5.40
N PRO A 176 10.18 -7.23 -4.63
CA PRO A 176 11.06 -6.17 -5.08
C PRO A 176 11.91 -6.62 -6.27
N PHE A 177 12.00 -5.78 -7.29
CA PHE A 177 12.73 -6.10 -8.51
C PHE A 177 14.24 -5.90 -8.34
N GLY A 178 15.05 -6.75 -8.99
CA GLY A 178 16.50 -6.55 -9.09
C GLY A 178 17.28 -6.77 -7.79
N ILE A 179 16.77 -7.60 -6.88
CA ILE A 179 17.42 -7.91 -5.59
C ILE A 179 18.79 -8.59 -5.74
N ASP A 180 19.06 -9.20 -6.89
CA ASP A 180 20.34 -9.81 -7.26
C ASP A 180 21.48 -8.79 -7.46
N SER A 181 21.14 -7.50 -7.55
CA SER A 181 22.12 -6.40 -7.60
C SER A 181 22.54 -5.86 -6.24
N LEU A 182 21.99 -6.39 -5.14
CA LEU A 182 22.25 -5.93 -3.77
C LEU A 182 22.92 -7.00 -2.93
N GLU A 183 23.84 -6.57 -2.06
CA GLU A 183 24.30 -7.41 -0.95
C GLU A 183 23.21 -7.52 0.11
N ALA A 184 22.96 -8.73 0.62
CA ALA A 184 21.86 -9.00 1.53
C ALA A 184 21.97 -8.21 2.85
N GLU A 185 23.19 -7.96 3.33
CA GLU A 185 23.49 -7.22 4.56
C GLU A 185 23.19 -5.72 4.44
N GLU A 186 23.28 -5.17 3.24
CA GLU A 186 23.07 -3.74 2.95
C GLU A 186 21.65 -3.44 2.47
N SER A 187 20.94 -4.46 1.96
CA SER A 187 19.59 -4.29 1.42
C SER A 187 18.57 -3.96 2.52
N PRO A 188 17.77 -2.88 2.37
CA PRO A 188 16.69 -2.56 3.29
C PRO A 188 15.60 -3.64 3.29
N ILE A 189 15.40 -4.32 2.14
CA ILE A 189 14.44 -5.43 2.00
C ILE A 189 14.70 -6.52 3.04
N THR A 190 15.96 -6.91 3.24
CA THR A 190 16.35 -7.96 4.20
C THR A 190 15.82 -7.69 5.60
N LYS A 191 15.93 -6.45 6.07
CA LYS A 191 15.48 -6.06 7.41
C LYS A 191 13.95 -6.18 7.53
N HIS A 192 13.22 -5.61 6.58
CA HIS A 192 11.75 -5.60 6.63
C HIS A 192 11.16 -7.00 6.46
N TYR A 193 11.70 -7.79 5.52
CA TYR A 193 11.20 -9.14 5.25
C TYR A 193 11.52 -10.11 6.37
N ARG A 194 12.66 -9.95 7.05
CA ARG A 194 12.98 -10.75 8.25
C ARG A 194 11.91 -10.55 9.34
N LEU A 195 11.50 -9.31 9.58
CA LEU A 195 10.47 -9.01 10.59
C LEU A 195 9.10 -9.51 10.14
N LEU A 196 8.69 -9.22 8.90
CA LEU A 196 7.43 -9.72 8.33
C LEU A 196 7.34 -11.26 8.39
N ASN A 197 8.42 -11.95 8.02
CA ASN A 197 8.49 -13.41 8.08
C ASN A 197 8.36 -13.92 9.52
N SER A 198 9.04 -13.28 10.49
CA SER A 198 8.95 -13.67 11.91
C SER A 198 7.54 -13.49 12.50
N MET A 199 6.72 -12.62 11.90
CA MET A 199 5.36 -12.31 12.33
C MET A 199 4.29 -12.86 11.37
N SER A 200 4.69 -13.68 10.41
CA SER A 200 3.82 -14.16 9.32
C SER A 200 2.59 -14.90 9.83
N GLU A 201 2.71 -15.73 10.87
CA GLU A 201 1.57 -16.44 11.46
C GLU A 201 0.49 -15.46 11.95
N HIS A 202 0.88 -14.41 12.68
CA HIS A 202 -0.06 -13.40 13.17
C HIS A 202 -0.70 -12.58 12.05
N ILE A 203 0.08 -12.23 11.02
CA ILE A 203 -0.38 -11.46 9.87
C ILE A 203 -1.38 -12.30 9.04
N LEU A 204 -1.05 -13.55 8.75
CA LEU A 204 -1.90 -14.43 7.96
C LEU A 204 -3.19 -14.80 8.69
N ASP A 205 -3.14 -15.02 10.02
CA ASP A 205 -4.33 -15.26 10.82
C ASP A 205 -5.32 -14.09 10.76
N VAL A 206 -4.84 -12.86 10.99
CA VAL A 206 -5.72 -11.68 10.95
C VAL A 206 -6.24 -11.40 9.54
N GLN A 207 -5.41 -11.55 8.49
CA GLN A 207 -5.85 -11.40 7.10
C GLN A 207 -6.97 -12.38 6.74
N ALA A 208 -6.89 -13.64 7.21
CA ALA A 208 -7.86 -14.67 6.91
C ALA A 208 -9.16 -14.55 7.71
N ASN A 209 -9.06 -14.17 8.99
CA ASN A 209 -10.16 -14.32 9.94
C ASN A 209 -10.79 -12.98 10.38
N ARG A 210 -10.02 -11.89 10.37
CA ARG A 210 -10.41 -10.56 10.91
C ARG A 210 -9.76 -9.42 10.11
N PRO A 211 -9.99 -9.32 8.79
CA PRO A 211 -9.30 -8.36 7.91
C PRO A 211 -9.50 -6.89 8.31
N GLU A 212 -10.55 -6.57 9.06
CA GLU A 212 -10.83 -5.25 9.62
C GLU A 212 -9.94 -4.87 10.82
N ASP A 213 -9.27 -5.84 11.44
CA ASP A 213 -8.43 -5.67 12.63
C ASP A 213 -6.95 -5.42 12.31
N ILE A 214 -6.58 -5.23 11.04
CA ILE A 214 -5.21 -4.96 10.61
C ILE A 214 -5.11 -3.64 9.83
N MET A 215 -4.02 -2.90 10.06
CA MET A 215 -3.68 -1.71 9.28
C MET A 215 -2.17 -1.62 9.10
N GLY A 216 -1.73 -1.45 7.86
CA GLY A 216 -0.36 -1.12 7.49
C GLY A 216 -0.18 0.39 7.32
N PHE A 217 1.04 0.86 7.57
CA PHE A 217 1.38 2.27 7.36
C PHE A 217 2.84 2.42 6.97
N PHE A 218 3.17 3.57 6.36
CA PHE A 218 4.53 3.94 6.05
C PHE A 218 4.76 5.45 6.10
N SER A 219 6.02 5.84 6.09
CA SER A 219 6.45 7.21 6.25
C SER A 219 7.80 7.45 5.60
N ASP A 220 7.79 8.22 4.52
CA ASP A 220 8.96 8.68 3.76
C ASP A 220 9.43 10.08 4.13
N GLU A 221 10.66 10.41 3.74
CA GLU A 221 11.22 11.75 3.91
C GLU A 221 10.41 12.75 3.08
N LEU A 222 9.97 13.85 3.70
CA LEU A 222 9.24 14.91 2.99
C LEU A 222 10.16 16.12 2.80
N GLU A 223 10.29 16.57 1.56
CA GLU A 223 11.01 17.81 1.22
C GLU A 223 10.25 19.08 1.65
N ILE A 224 8.93 19.00 1.76
CA ILE A 224 8.05 20.10 2.18
C ILE A 224 7.09 19.57 3.25
N ILE A 225 7.02 20.24 4.41
CA ILE A 225 6.05 19.96 5.46
C ILE A 225 4.69 20.50 5.00
N VAL A 226 3.98 19.70 4.21
CA VAL A 226 2.54 19.85 3.97
C VAL A 226 1.83 18.98 5.01
N ASP A 227 0.61 19.32 5.43
CA ASP A 227 -0.21 18.49 6.35
C ASP A 227 -0.09 17.01 5.99
N GLU A 228 0.69 16.28 6.79
CA GLU A 228 1.07 14.90 6.46
C GLU A 228 -0.14 13.97 6.64
N PRO A 229 -0.28 12.94 5.80
CA PRO A 229 -1.31 11.94 6.01
C PRO A 229 -1.07 11.25 7.35
N LYS A 230 -1.96 11.51 8.30
CA LYS A 230 -2.08 10.73 9.51
C LYS A 230 -2.75 9.42 9.13
N TRP A 231 -2.07 8.31 9.35
CA TRP A 231 -2.69 7.00 9.19
C TRP A 231 -3.64 6.79 10.35
N GLY A 232 -4.89 6.44 10.05
CA GLY A 232 -5.88 6.23 11.08
C GLY A 232 -6.87 5.17 10.67
N SER A 233 -7.24 4.32 11.63
CA SER A 233 -8.30 3.33 11.46
C SER A 233 -9.12 3.21 12.74
N THR A 234 -10.30 2.62 12.62
CA THR A 234 -11.20 2.36 13.74
C THR A 234 -11.33 0.86 13.92
N PHE A 235 -10.98 0.37 15.11
CA PHE A 235 -11.04 -1.03 15.49
C PHE A 235 -12.07 -1.20 16.61
N GLY A 236 -13.27 -1.68 16.26
CA GLY A 236 -14.41 -1.68 17.18
C GLY A 236 -14.71 -0.27 17.69
N GLU A 237 -14.61 -0.07 19.00
CA GLU A 237 -14.85 1.24 19.65
C GLU A 237 -13.60 2.13 19.72
N PHE A 238 -12.43 1.61 19.31
CA PHE A 238 -11.17 2.32 19.41
C PHE A 238 -10.81 3.01 18.10
N LYS A 239 -10.59 4.32 18.16
CA LYS A 239 -9.96 5.06 17.08
C LYS A 239 -8.45 5.12 17.31
N VAL A 240 -7.68 4.60 16.37
CA VAL A 240 -6.22 4.59 16.43
C VAL A 240 -5.65 5.48 15.33
N THR A 241 -4.70 6.33 15.71
CA THR A 241 -3.98 7.21 14.78
C THR A 241 -2.48 6.99 14.94
N VAL A 242 -1.77 6.85 13.83
CA VAL A 242 -0.31 6.79 13.78
C VAL A 242 0.21 8.13 13.29
N GLU A 243 1.04 8.75 14.13
CA GLU A 243 1.69 10.04 13.84
C GLU A 243 3.21 9.85 13.90
N ARG A 244 3.93 10.58 13.04
CA ARG A 244 5.40 10.54 13.06
C ARG A 244 5.94 11.18 14.32
N SER A 245 6.96 10.55 14.90
CA SER A 245 7.74 11.20 15.95
C SER A 245 8.64 12.28 15.33
N PHE A 246 8.79 13.38 16.05
CA PHE A 246 9.73 14.46 15.70
C PHE A 246 10.90 14.44 16.68
N VAL A 247 12.08 14.06 16.18
CA VAL A 247 13.28 13.90 17.02
C VAL A 247 14.42 14.70 16.39
N CYS A 248 15.06 15.57 17.20
CA CYS A 248 16.21 16.38 16.78
C CYS A 248 15.99 17.22 15.51
N GLY A 249 14.79 17.77 15.31
CA GLY A 249 14.52 18.65 14.17
C GLY A 249 14.14 17.94 12.87
N LYS A 250 14.07 16.59 12.87
CA LYS A 250 13.70 15.79 11.70
C LYS A 250 12.48 14.93 12.00
N LEU A 251 11.62 14.79 11.00
CA LEU A 251 10.53 13.82 11.01
C LEU A 251 11.11 12.42 10.85
N SER A 252 10.64 11.50 11.70
CA SER A 252 11.08 10.10 11.64
C SER A 252 10.52 9.38 10.42
N LEU A 253 11.38 8.61 9.76
CA LEU A 253 10.96 7.58 8.81
C LEU A 253 10.43 6.38 9.59
N GLY A 254 9.47 5.67 9.01
CA GLY A 254 8.90 4.50 9.66
C GLY A 254 7.97 3.74 8.75
N ALA A 255 7.79 2.47 9.03
CA ALA A 255 6.74 1.66 8.43
C ALA A 255 6.39 0.54 9.40
N GLY A 256 5.16 0.05 9.32
CA GLY A 256 4.70 -0.92 10.28
C GLY A 256 3.32 -1.45 9.99
N ILE A 257 2.96 -2.47 10.76
CA ILE A 257 1.63 -3.05 10.81
C ILE A 257 1.14 -2.97 12.25
N LEU A 258 -0.13 -2.64 12.40
CA LEU A 258 -0.87 -2.68 13.64
C LEU A 258 -1.96 -3.74 13.51
N ILE A 259 -2.04 -4.61 14.52
CA ILE A 259 -3.06 -5.66 14.62
C ILE A 259 -3.81 -5.49 15.92
N HIS A 260 -5.13 -5.32 15.84
CA HIS A 260 -6.00 -5.32 17.00
C HIS A 260 -6.27 -6.76 17.46
N GLN A 261 -6.10 -7.01 18.76
CA GLN A 261 -6.28 -8.34 19.38
C GLN A 261 -7.58 -8.43 20.19
N GLY A 262 -8.45 -7.42 20.14
CA GLY A 262 -9.60 -7.28 21.01
C GLY A 262 -9.28 -6.57 22.34
N ASP A 263 -10.32 -6.12 23.03
CA ASP A 263 -10.23 -5.46 24.35
C ASP A 263 -9.23 -4.29 24.42
N GLY A 264 -9.03 -3.59 23.30
CA GLY A 264 -8.08 -2.47 23.20
C GLY A 264 -6.60 -2.88 23.20
N LYS A 265 -6.29 -4.18 23.06
CA LYS A 265 -4.92 -4.66 22.91
C LYS A 265 -4.49 -4.55 21.45
N LEU A 266 -3.30 -4.00 21.26
CA LEU A 266 -2.69 -3.78 19.95
C LEU A 266 -1.32 -4.45 19.90
N LEU A 267 -1.09 -5.23 18.85
CA LEU A 267 0.22 -5.72 18.46
C LEU A 267 0.80 -4.76 17.41
N LEU A 268 1.97 -4.22 17.67
CA LEU A 268 2.65 -3.26 16.80
C LEU A 268 3.92 -3.87 16.22
N LEU A 269 4.07 -3.81 14.90
CA LEU A 269 5.22 -4.28 14.14
C LEU A 269 5.82 -3.09 13.40
N GLY A 270 7.13 -2.87 13.46
CA GLY A 270 7.80 -1.77 12.74
C GLY A 270 9.16 -1.38 13.30
#